data_AF-A0A286UHS3-F1
#
_entry.id   AF-A0A286UHS3-F1
#
_cell.length_a   1.000
_cell.length_b   1.000
_cell.length_c   1.000
_cell.angle_alpha   90.00
_cell.angle_beta   90.00
_cell.angle_gamma   90.00
#
_symmetry.space_group_name_H-M   'P 1'
#
loop_
_entity.id
_entity.type
_entity.pdbx_description
1 polymer ?
#
loop_
_entity_poly.entity_id
_entity_poly.type
_entity_poly.pdbx_seq_one_letter_code
_entity_poly.pdbx_strand_id
1 'polypeptide(L)'
;MHFQRAGLAAFDIDPDTGKIGLGPRDQNVVLAEIASCQMEYKYLTHLTGNRNYSPASDKTMDWKMSDDHLTIGALADSAYEYLLKQYLLSGKKEKGLRDMYIYSIMSVIKGLFFISPKRKILYVTDVFSYSYSPTPTLAYPIGTRQLAPIAKNICHALSRHISSPVILHIT
;
A
#
# COMPACT_ATOMS: atom_id res chain seq x y z
N MET A 1 17.32 -10.38 -3.14
CA MET A 1 18.34 -9.50 -3.79
C MET A 1 17.81 -8.63 -4.95
N HIS A 2 16.52 -8.63 -5.32
CA HIS A 2 16.03 -7.92 -6.53
C HIS A 2 15.54 -6.47 -6.33
N PHE A 3 15.43 -5.96 -5.10
CA PHE A 3 14.70 -4.72 -4.82
C PHE A 3 15.55 -3.42 -4.77
N GLN A 4 16.86 -3.48 -4.48
CA GLN A 4 17.70 -2.27 -4.54
C GLN A 4 17.81 -1.70 -5.97
N ARG A 5 17.71 -2.55 -6.99
CA ARG A 5 17.61 -2.12 -8.40
C ARG A 5 16.28 -1.43 -8.73
N ALA A 6 15.24 -1.64 -7.92
CA ALA A 6 13.93 -1.02 -8.08
C ALA A 6 13.86 0.39 -7.44
N GLY A 7 14.88 0.83 -6.69
CA GLY A 7 14.87 2.17 -6.07
C GLY A 7 13.86 2.34 -4.93
N LEU A 8 13.44 1.24 -4.30
CA LEU A 8 12.64 1.27 -3.07
C LEU A 8 13.54 1.49 -1.85
N ALA A 9 13.00 2.16 -0.83
CA ALA A 9 13.70 2.35 0.44
C ALA A 9 13.93 1.00 1.14
N ALA A 10 15.08 0.88 1.81
CA ALA A 10 15.38 -0.27 2.66
C ALA A 10 14.62 -0.16 3.99
N PHE A 11 14.33 -1.31 4.59
CA PHE A 11 13.72 -1.41 5.91
C PHE A 11 14.56 -0.71 7.00
N ASP A 12 15.87 -0.94 6.99
CA ASP A 12 16.79 -0.39 7.98
C ASP A 12 18.06 0.17 7.31
N ILE A 13 18.63 1.21 7.91
CA ILE A 13 19.88 1.82 7.49
C ILE A 13 20.64 2.34 8.71
N ASP A 14 21.88 1.90 8.84
CA ASP A 14 22.84 2.44 9.79
C ASP A 14 23.23 3.86 9.33
N PRO A 15 22.95 4.92 10.12
CA PRO A 15 23.23 6.30 9.71
C PRO A 15 24.72 6.63 9.69
N ASP A 16 25.55 5.91 10.45
CA ASP A 16 26.99 6.13 10.53
C ASP A 16 27.72 5.40 9.40
N THR A 17 27.32 4.16 9.13
CA THR A 17 28.01 3.30 8.14
C THR A 17 27.32 3.22 6.78
N GLY A 18 26.06 3.66 6.68
CA GLY A 18 25.23 3.52 5.48
C GLY A 18 24.87 2.07 5.14
N LYS A 19 25.17 1.12 6.03
CA LYS A 19 24.84 -0.29 5.83
C LYS A 19 23.33 -0.47 5.98
N ILE A 20 22.73 -1.15 5.02
CA ILE A 20 21.30 -1.45 5.06
C ILE A 20 21.03 -2.79 5.75
N GLY A 21 19.98 -2.84 6.55
CA GLY A 21 19.46 -4.04 7.19
C GLY A 21 18.21 -4.58 6.47
N LEU A 22 17.93 -5.87 6.67
CA LEU A 22 16.66 -6.48 6.27
C LEU A 22 15.69 -6.51 7.46
N GLY A 23 14.40 -6.36 7.17
CA GLY A 23 13.36 -6.42 8.18
C GLY A 23 12.99 -7.83 8.60
N PRO A 24 12.02 -7.97 9.52
CA PRO A 24 11.50 -9.26 9.94
C PRO A 24 11.04 -10.11 8.74
N ARG A 25 11.32 -11.43 8.77
CA ARG A 25 11.01 -12.41 7.71
C ARG A 25 11.80 -12.25 6.40
N ASP A 26 13.01 -11.70 6.45
CA ASP A 26 13.82 -11.38 5.27
C ASP A 26 13.07 -10.50 4.26
N GLN A 27 12.06 -9.76 4.74
CA GLN A 27 11.30 -8.82 3.93
C GLN A 27 12.14 -7.57 3.77
N ASN A 28 12.37 -7.19 2.51
CA ASN A 28 13.14 -6.02 2.18
C ASN A 28 12.36 -4.71 2.39
N VAL A 29 11.02 -4.78 2.47
CA VAL A 29 10.10 -3.63 2.39
C VAL A 29 8.78 -3.95 3.08
N VAL A 30 8.28 -3.05 3.92
CA VAL A 30 6.91 -3.06 4.47
C VAL A 30 6.09 -1.93 3.85
N LEU A 31 4.86 -2.20 3.40
CA LEU A 31 4.02 -1.21 2.71
C LEU A 31 3.82 0.06 3.55
N ALA A 32 3.44 -0.10 4.83
CA ALA A 32 3.27 1.02 5.76
C ALA A 32 4.54 1.87 5.87
N GLU A 33 5.73 1.28 5.89
CA GLU A 33 6.97 2.03 6.06
C GLU A 33 7.34 2.85 4.83
N ILE A 34 7.25 2.24 3.64
CA ILE A 34 7.65 2.95 2.41
C ILE A 34 6.58 3.91 1.90
N ALA A 35 5.31 3.71 2.25
CA ALA A 35 4.18 4.53 1.80
C ALA A 35 3.66 5.52 2.86
N SER A 36 4.43 5.74 3.94
CA SER A 36 4.06 6.68 5.02
C SER A 36 5.15 7.70 5.37
N CYS A 37 5.95 8.12 4.37
CA CYS A 37 7.01 9.12 4.54
C CYS A 37 6.91 10.28 3.53
N GLN A 38 5.92 10.25 2.64
CA GLN A 38 5.83 11.14 1.48
C GLN A 38 5.61 12.60 1.89
N MET A 39 4.82 12.85 2.93
CA MET A 39 4.52 14.22 3.35
C MET A 39 5.73 14.88 3.99
N GLU A 40 6.51 14.12 4.75
CA GLU A 40 7.74 14.53 5.42
C GLU A 40 8.79 14.88 4.36
N TYR A 41 8.96 14.07 3.32
CA TYR A 41 9.88 14.34 2.23
C TYR A 41 9.45 15.52 1.35
N LYS A 42 8.13 15.70 1.13
CA LYS A 42 7.57 16.91 0.50
C LYS A 42 7.87 18.15 1.33
N TYR A 43 7.73 18.06 2.66
CA TYR A 43 8.06 19.14 3.57
C TYR A 43 9.56 19.47 3.60
N LEU A 44 10.43 18.45 3.63
CA LEU A 44 11.89 18.63 3.54
C LEU A 44 12.28 19.30 2.23
N THR A 45 11.66 18.92 1.11
CA THR A 45 11.86 19.58 -0.19
C THR A 45 11.52 21.06 -0.11
N HIS A 46 10.41 21.39 0.54
CA HIS A 46 9.95 22.76 0.69
C HIS A 46 10.89 23.60 1.58
N LEU A 47 11.32 23.06 2.72
CA LEU A 47 12.20 23.77 3.65
C LEU A 47 13.62 23.97 3.12
N THR A 48 14.19 22.96 2.47
CA THR A 48 15.60 22.97 2.06
C THR A 48 15.80 23.52 0.65
N GLY A 49 14.74 23.58 -0.17
CA GLY A 49 14.84 23.83 -1.60
C GLY A 49 15.43 22.67 -2.41
N ASN A 50 15.85 21.57 -1.77
CA ASN A 50 16.41 20.41 -2.44
C ASN A 50 15.31 19.53 -3.02
N ARG A 51 15.17 19.57 -4.35
CA ARG A 51 14.13 18.86 -5.10
C ARG A 51 14.32 17.34 -5.16
N ASN A 52 15.40 16.80 -4.62
CA ASN A 52 15.66 15.35 -4.66
C ASN A 52 14.83 14.56 -3.64
N TYR A 53 14.30 15.20 -2.58
CA TYR A 53 13.57 14.49 -1.53
C TYR A 53 12.19 13.99 -2.01
N SER A 54 11.29 14.86 -2.49
CA SER A 54 9.94 14.44 -2.91
C SER A 54 9.95 13.29 -3.94
N PRO A 55 10.75 13.33 -5.03
CA PRO A 55 10.80 12.23 -5.98
C PRO A 55 11.38 10.94 -5.41
N ALA A 56 12.18 11.00 -4.34
CA ALA A 56 12.71 9.81 -3.69
C ALA A 56 11.60 9.03 -2.98
N SER A 57 10.68 9.72 -2.28
CA SER A 57 9.54 9.08 -1.63
C SER A 57 8.41 8.72 -2.59
N ASP A 58 8.14 9.56 -3.60
CA ASP A 58 6.98 9.39 -4.50
C ASP A 58 7.14 8.19 -5.44
N LYS A 59 8.37 7.78 -5.77
CA LYS A 59 8.64 6.59 -6.60
C LYS A 59 7.98 5.34 -6.07
N THR A 60 7.89 5.18 -4.74
CA THR A 60 7.28 4.02 -4.08
C THR A 60 5.81 3.83 -4.47
N MET A 61 5.09 4.92 -4.76
CA MET A 61 3.66 4.92 -5.08
C MET A 61 3.36 4.38 -6.50
N ASP A 62 4.38 4.32 -7.35
CA ASP A 62 4.27 3.80 -8.72
C ASP A 62 4.54 2.28 -8.78
N TRP A 63 4.99 1.68 -7.68
CA TRP A 63 5.34 0.26 -7.67
C TRP A 63 4.13 -0.64 -7.46
N LYS A 64 4.12 -1.75 -8.20
CA LYS A 64 3.17 -2.83 -8.00
C LYS A 64 3.68 -3.78 -6.92
N MET A 65 3.04 -3.73 -5.74
CA MET A 65 3.31 -4.68 -4.67
C MET A 65 2.62 -6.02 -4.95
N SER A 66 3.36 -7.11 -4.72
CA SER A 66 2.84 -8.47 -4.76
C SER A 66 3.00 -9.09 -3.37
N ASP A 67 1.91 -9.13 -2.62
CA ASP A 67 1.83 -9.87 -1.36
C ASP A 67 0.61 -10.80 -1.44
N ASP A 68 0.76 -11.98 -0.86
CA ASP A 68 -0.32 -12.95 -0.69
C ASP A 68 -1.08 -12.74 0.62
N HIS A 69 -0.71 -11.73 1.41
CA HIS A 69 -1.37 -11.34 2.64
C HIS A 69 -2.03 -9.96 2.48
N LEU A 70 -3.35 -9.91 2.61
CA LEU A 70 -4.12 -8.67 2.61
C LEU A 70 -4.51 -8.33 4.05
N THR A 71 -4.02 -7.18 4.52
CA THR A 71 -4.28 -6.63 5.85
C THR A 71 -4.58 -5.14 5.77
N ILE A 72 -5.38 -4.64 6.72
CA ILE A 72 -5.52 -3.20 7.00
C ILE A 72 -4.82 -2.78 8.30
N GLY A 73 -4.30 -3.76 9.05
CA GLY A 73 -3.61 -3.52 10.30
C GLY A 73 -2.12 -3.30 10.10
N ALA A 74 -1.34 -3.77 11.09
CA ALA A 74 0.11 -3.71 11.05
C ALA A 74 0.64 -4.22 9.70
N LEU A 75 1.61 -3.49 9.14
CA LEU A 75 2.20 -3.61 7.79
C LEU A 75 1.55 -2.76 6.69
N ALA A 76 0.30 -2.32 6.83
CA ALA A 76 -0.40 -1.59 5.76
C ALA A 76 -1.24 -0.38 6.20
N ASP A 77 -1.62 -0.31 7.48
CA ASP A 77 -2.46 0.74 8.09
C ASP A 77 -2.17 2.17 7.61
N SER A 78 -0.96 2.68 7.86
CA SER A 78 -0.60 4.07 7.57
C SER A 78 -0.44 4.35 6.07
N ALA A 79 -0.21 3.32 5.25
CA ALA A 79 -0.18 3.49 3.80
C ALA A 79 -1.55 3.95 3.25
N TYR A 80 -2.64 3.38 3.76
CA TYR A 80 -3.99 3.85 3.41
C TYR A 80 -4.24 5.28 3.90
N GLU A 81 -3.74 5.60 5.09
CA GLU A 81 -3.87 6.94 5.68
C GLU A 81 -3.15 8.00 4.84
N TYR A 82 -1.93 7.71 4.39
CA TYR A 82 -1.10 8.65 3.63
C TYR A 82 -1.63 8.92 2.23
N LEU A 83 -2.35 7.98 1.60
CA LEU A 83 -3.04 8.26 0.34
C LEU A 83 -4.04 9.42 0.49
N LEU A 84 -4.87 9.38 1.53
CA LEU A 84 -5.86 10.42 1.79
C LEU A 84 -5.19 11.72 2.22
N LYS A 85 -4.22 11.64 3.15
CA LYS A 85 -3.52 12.84 3.66
C LYS A 85 -2.80 13.58 2.54
N GLN A 86 -2.10 12.88 1.65
CA GLN A 86 -1.42 13.50 0.52
C GLN A 86 -2.41 14.15 -0.47
N TYR A 87 -3.57 13.52 -0.73
CA TYR A 87 -4.61 14.13 -1.56
C TYR A 87 -5.08 15.46 -0.96
N LEU A 88 -5.31 15.50 0.35
CA LEU A 88 -5.70 16.72 1.05
C LEU A 88 -4.59 17.77 1.05
N LEU A 89 -3.34 17.36 1.28
CA LEU A 89 -2.16 18.23 1.26
C LEU A 89 -1.95 18.90 -0.10
N SER A 90 -2.26 18.20 -1.20
CA SER A 90 -2.19 18.76 -2.56
C SER A 90 -3.26 19.83 -2.86
N GLY A 91 -4.09 20.19 -1.88
CA GLY A 91 -5.26 21.03 -2.10
C GLY A 91 -6.30 20.33 -2.98
N LYS A 92 -6.41 19.00 -2.86
CA LYS A 92 -7.33 18.15 -3.64
C LYS A 92 -7.05 18.10 -5.14
N LYS A 93 -5.82 18.43 -5.57
CA LYS A 93 -5.44 18.48 -6.99
C LYS A 93 -4.99 17.11 -7.52
N GLU A 94 -4.30 16.31 -6.71
CA GLU A 94 -3.77 15.00 -7.10
C GLU A 94 -4.85 13.91 -7.03
N LYS A 95 -5.74 13.87 -8.02
CA LYS A 95 -6.87 12.92 -8.06
C LYS A 95 -6.44 11.46 -8.03
N GLY A 96 -5.26 11.12 -8.55
CA GLY A 96 -4.73 9.76 -8.51
C GLY A 96 -4.63 9.20 -7.08
N LEU A 97 -4.21 10.03 -6.11
CA LEU A 97 -4.13 9.63 -4.69
C LEU A 97 -5.51 9.38 -4.08
N ARG A 98 -6.49 10.22 -4.41
CA ARG A 98 -7.89 10.01 -4.02
C ARG A 98 -8.41 8.69 -4.57
N ASP A 99 -8.16 8.43 -5.85
CA ASP A 99 -8.70 7.25 -6.51
C ASP A 99 -8.04 5.99 -5.93
N MET A 100 -6.71 5.99 -5.73
CA MET A 100 -6.00 4.94 -4.99
C MET A 100 -6.61 4.71 -3.59
N TYR A 101 -6.85 5.78 -2.82
CA TYR A 101 -7.50 5.67 -1.52
C TYR A 101 -8.89 5.01 -1.62
N ILE A 102 -9.76 5.49 -2.51
CA ILE A 102 -11.11 4.94 -2.70
C ILE A 102 -11.05 3.47 -3.09
N TYR A 103 -10.23 3.10 -4.08
CA TYR A 103 -10.09 1.72 -4.52
C TYR A 103 -9.56 0.80 -3.41
N SER A 104 -8.59 1.29 -2.64
CA SER A 104 -8.00 0.54 -1.53
C SER A 104 -9.01 0.25 -0.42
N ILE A 105 -9.75 1.27 0.04
CA ILE A 105 -10.78 1.13 1.07
C ILE A 105 -11.96 0.30 0.58
N MET A 106 -12.37 0.44 -0.68
CA MET A 106 -13.40 -0.43 -1.25
C MET A 106 -12.96 -1.91 -1.26
N SER A 107 -11.69 -2.18 -1.49
CA SER A 107 -11.14 -3.54 -1.47
C SER A 107 -11.12 -4.10 -0.05
N VAL A 108 -10.75 -3.28 0.95
CA VAL A 108 -10.83 -3.64 2.38
C VAL A 108 -12.27 -3.96 2.77
N ILE A 109 -13.23 -3.07 2.49
CA ILE A 109 -14.64 -3.28 2.85
C ILE A 109 -15.19 -4.57 2.23
N LYS A 110 -14.78 -4.90 1.00
CA LYS A 110 -15.24 -6.12 0.31
C LYS A 110 -14.52 -7.39 0.75
N GLY A 111 -13.25 -7.30 1.14
CA GLY A 111 -12.39 -8.46 1.36
C GLY A 111 -12.10 -8.78 2.82
N LEU A 112 -12.13 -7.78 3.71
CA LEU A 112 -11.65 -7.88 5.09
C LEU A 112 -12.75 -7.71 6.14
N PHE A 113 -13.94 -7.24 5.76
CA PHE A 113 -15.07 -7.10 6.68
C PHE A 113 -15.90 -8.37 6.74
N PHE A 114 -16.06 -8.91 7.94
CA PHE A 114 -16.84 -10.13 8.19
C PHE A 114 -17.82 -9.91 9.34
N ILE A 115 -18.92 -10.67 9.32
CA ILE A 115 -19.91 -10.67 10.39
C ILE A 115 -19.77 -11.98 11.17
N SER A 116 -19.55 -11.88 12.48
CA SER A 116 -19.42 -13.06 13.33
C SER A 116 -20.70 -13.92 13.33
N PRO A 117 -20.62 -15.25 13.15
CA PRO A 117 -21.82 -16.08 12.97
C PRO A 117 -22.78 -16.03 14.16
N LYS A 118 -22.25 -16.02 15.39
CA LYS A 118 -23.01 -16.10 16.64
C LYS A 118 -23.54 -14.76 17.11
N ARG A 119 -22.66 -13.75 17.21
CA ARG A 119 -22.98 -12.45 17.83
C ARG A 119 -23.40 -11.38 16.82
N LYS A 120 -23.27 -11.65 15.52
CA LYS A 120 -23.55 -10.70 14.43
C LYS A 120 -22.77 -9.38 14.54
N ILE A 121 -21.62 -9.41 15.21
CA ILE A 121 -20.69 -8.29 15.30
C ILE A 121 -19.89 -8.22 14.01
N LEU A 122 -19.87 -7.04 13.39
CA LEU A 122 -18.99 -6.70 12.28
C LEU A 122 -17.55 -6.55 12.80
N TYR A 123 -16.62 -7.25 12.19
CA TYR A 123 -15.21 -7.18 12.52
C TYR A 123 -14.36 -7.12 11.25
N VAL A 124 -13.14 -6.63 11.42
CA VAL A 124 -12.13 -6.55 10.35
C VAL A 124 -11.00 -7.51 10.69
N THR A 125 -10.48 -8.20 9.68
CA THR A 125 -9.48 -9.26 9.84
C THR A 125 -8.62 -9.34 8.59
N ASP A 126 -7.49 -10.03 8.70
CA ASP A 126 -6.62 -10.29 7.55
C ASP A 126 -7.04 -11.54 6.79
N VAL A 127 -6.69 -11.59 5.49
CA VAL A 127 -6.90 -12.76 4.63
C VAL A 127 -5.66 -13.07 3.82
N PHE A 128 -5.43 -14.35 3.56
CA PHE A 128 -4.39 -14.79 2.63
C PHE A 128 -5.01 -15.14 1.26
N SER A 129 -4.34 -14.75 0.18
CA SER A 129 -4.76 -14.89 -1.23
C SER A 129 -5.19 -16.31 -1.59
N TYR A 130 -4.63 -17.33 -0.94
CA TYR A 130 -4.96 -18.74 -1.20
C TYR A 130 -6.18 -19.26 -0.43
N SER A 131 -6.59 -18.60 0.64
CA SER A 131 -7.61 -19.16 1.54
C SER A 131 -8.89 -18.34 1.58
N TYR A 132 -8.90 -17.05 1.18
CA TYR A 132 -10.06 -16.14 1.29
C TYR A 132 -10.86 -16.38 2.59
N SER A 133 -10.13 -16.68 3.66
CA SER A 133 -10.63 -17.15 4.94
C SER A 133 -9.98 -16.29 6.00
N PRO A 134 -10.77 -15.78 6.96
CA PRO A 134 -10.26 -14.92 8.01
C PRO A 134 -9.26 -15.68 8.90
N THR A 135 -8.11 -15.08 9.16
CA THR A 135 -7.07 -15.59 10.06
C THR A 135 -7.24 -15.06 11.49
N PRO A 136 -7.05 -15.84 12.57
CA PRO A 136 -7.60 -17.16 12.89
C PRO A 136 -8.98 -17.01 13.58
N THR A 137 -10.06 -17.35 12.89
CA THR A 137 -11.30 -17.79 13.53
C THR A 137 -11.59 -19.17 12.96
N LEU A 138 -11.70 -20.18 13.83
CA LEU A 138 -12.08 -21.57 13.52
C LEU A 138 -12.98 -21.63 12.27
N ALA A 139 -12.39 -22.03 11.15
CA ALA A 139 -13.00 -21.98 9.84
C ALA A 139 -14.21 -22.92 9.80
N TYR A 140 -15.41 -22.36 9.73
CA TYR A 140 -16.54 -23.07 9.16
C TYR A 140 -16.62 -22.68 7.69
N PRO A 141 -16.45 -23.64 6.75
CA PRO A 141 -16.42 -23.34 5.33
C PRO A 141 -17.85 -23.02 4.86
N ILE A 142 -18.17 -21.74 4.71
CA ILE A 142 -19.33 -21.31 3.93
C ILE A 142 -18.78 -20.68 2.65
N GLY A 143 -19.06 -21.34 1.52
CA GLY A 143 -18.31 -21.23 0.27
C GLY A 143 -18.14 -19.81 -0.27
N THR A 144 -16.89 -19.39 -0.40
CA THR A 144 -16.43 -18.18 -1.11
C THR A 144 -16.32 -18.43 -2.63
N ARG A 145 -17.30 -19.12 -3.24
CA ARG A 145 -17.25 -19.46 -4.69
C ARG A 145 -17.46 -18.28 -5.65
N GLN A 146 -17.69 -17.06 -5.14
CA GLN A 146 -18.03 -15.90 -5.98
C GLN A 146 -16.97 -14.78 -6.04
N LEU A 147 -15.88 -14.84 -5.26
CA LEU A 147 -14.96 -13.70 -5.12
C LEU A 147 -13.59 -13.86 -5.81
N ALA A 148 -13.22 -15.08 -6.20
CA ALA A 148 -11.93 -15.38 -6.85
C ALA A 148 -11.65 -14.62 -8.18
N PRO A 149 -12.61 -14.42 -9.11
CA PRO A 149 -12.30 -13.75 -10.37
C PRO A 149 -12.08 -12.22 -10.22
N ILE A 150 -12.58 -11.60 -9.15
CA ILE A 150 -12.52 -10.15 -8.95
C ILE A 150 -11.17 -9.71 -8.39
N ALA A 151 -10.57 -10.49 -7.49
CA ALA A 151 -9.22 -10.23 -6.97
C ALA A 151 -8.15 -10.23 -8.07
N LYS A 152 -8.28 -11.15 -9.04
CA LYS A 152 -7.41 -11.22 -10.22
C LYS A 152 -7.54 -9.99 -11.12
N ASN A 153 -8.74 -9.42 -11.22
CA ASN A 153 -9.00 -8.19 -11.98
C ASN A 153 -8.42 -6.94 -11.32
N ILE A 154 -8.32 -6.89 -9.99
CA ILE A 154 -7.69 -5.77 -9.26
C ILE A 154 -6.18 -5.75 -9.52
N CYS A 155 -5.52 -6.91 -9.45
CA CYS A 155 -4.09 -7.04 -9.75
C CYS A 155 -3.77 -6.74 -11.23
N HIS A 156 -4.74 -6.94 -12.13
CA HIS A 156 -4.67 -6.55 -13.53
C HIS A 156 -4.96 -5.04 -13.74
N ALA A 157 -5.91 -4.45 -13.01
CA ALA A 157 -6.26 -3.03 -13.10
C ALA A 157 -5.11 -2.12 -12.63
N LEU A 158 -4.41 -2.52 -11.56
CA LEU A 158 -3.19 -1.85 -11.09
C LEU A 158 -2.10 -1.83 -12.18
N SER A 159 -2.01 -2.88 -13.01
CA SER A 159 -1.06 -2.94 -14.13
C SER A 159 -1.42 -2.04 -15.31
N ARG A 160 -2.69 -1.59 -15.45
CA ARG A 160 -3.12 -0.76 -16.59
C ARG A 160 -3.12 0.73 -16.27
N HIS A 161 -3.21 1.13 -14.99
CA HIS A 161 -3.20 2.54 -14.61
C HIS A 161 -1.80 3.14 -14.44
N ILE A 162 -0.78 2.31 -14.21
CA ILE A 162 0.64 2.72 -14.07
C ILE A 162 1.32 2.98 -15.45
N SER A 163 0.69 2.63 -16.58
CA SER A 163 1.27 2.81 -17.92
C SER A 163 0.98 4.16 -18.60
N SER A 164 0.49 5.18 -17.88
CA SER A 164 0.29 6.51 -18.49
C SER A 164 1.48 7.42 -18.18
N PRO A 165 2.37 7.73 -19.13
CA PRO A 165 3.39 8.74 -18.93
C PRO A 165 2.67 10.10 -18.85
N VAL A 166 2.60 10.68 -17.65
CA VAL A 166 2.22 12.08 -17.49
C VAL A 166 3.40 12.90 -17.99
N ILE A 167 3.43 13.17 -19.30
CA ILE A 167 4.26 14.21 -19.90
C ILE A 167 3.68 15.54 -19.43
N LEU A 168 4.24 16.10 -18.36
CA LEU A 168 4.07 17.50 -18.01
C LEU A 168 4.81 18.33 -19.04
N HIS A 169 4.09 18.78 -20.07
CA HIS A 169 4.51 19.89 -20.91
C HIS A 169 4.48 21.16 -20.05
N ILE A 170 5.64 21.62 -19.62
CA ILE A 170 5.81 22.98 -19.12
C ILE A 170 6.20 23.82 -20.33
N THR A 171 5.34 24.79 -20.64
CA THR A 171 5.55 25.86 -21.65
C THR A 171 6.85 26.60 -21.46
#